data_AF-A0A848TAG0-F1
#
_entry.id   AF-A0A848TAG0-F1
#
_cell.length_a   1.000
_cell.length_b   1.000
_cell.length_c   1.000
_cell.angle_alpha   90.00
_cell.angle_beta   90.00
_cell.angle_gamma   90.00
#
_symmetry.space_group_name_H-M   'P 1'
#
loop_
_entity.id
_entity.type
_entity.pdbx_description
1 polymer ?
#
loop_
_entity_poly.entity_id
_entity_poly.type
_entity_poly.pdbx_seq_one_letter_code
_entity_poly.pdbx_strand_id
1 'polypeptide(L)' 'MKITWLGHSGFRMEIGDQVLLIDPWLTGNPVFPEGKRADAIAGATH' A
#
# COMPACT_ATOMS: atom_id res chain seq x y z
N MET A 1 0.07 -9.00 -12.29
CA MET A 1 -0.81 -7.96 -11.72
C MET A 1 -1.34 -8.47 -10.40
N LYS A 2 -1.05 -7.77 -9.30
CA LYS A 2 -1.52 -8.09 -7.94
C LYS A 2 -2.02 -6.82 -7.28
N ILE A 3 -3.17 -6.90 -6.63
CA ILE A 3 -3.77 -5.77 -5.91
C ILE A 3 -3.91 -6.19 -4.45
N THR A 4 -3.43 -5.33 -3.55
CA THR A 4 -3.57 -5.48 -2.11
C THR A 4 -4.35 -4.28 -1.59
N TRP A 5 -5.48 -4.53 -0.95
CA TRP A 5 -6.21 -3.49 -0.23
C TRP A 5 -5.56 -3.22 1.12
N LEU A 6 -5.39 -1.95 1.47
CA LEU A 6 -4.70 -1.50 2.68
C LEU A 6 -5.67 -0.88 3.70
N GLY A 7 -6.97 -0.89 3.45
CA GLY A 7 -7.99 -0.23 4.28
C GLY A 7 -8.50 1.07 3.65
N HIS A 8 -9.75 1.46 3.95
CA HIS A 8 -10.43 2.62 3.35
C HIS A 8 -10.31 2.61 1.81
N SER A 9 -9.73 3.67 1.22
CA SER A 9 -9.42 3.82 -0.20
C SER A 9 -7.95 3.53 -0.55
N GLY A 10 -7.17 2.99 0.39
CA GLY A 10 -5.76 2.66 0.20
C GLY A 10 -5.54 1.35 -0.55
N PHE A 11 -4.75 1.40 -1.60
CA PHE A 11 -4.37 0.23 -2.40
C PHE A 11 -2.88 0.22 -2.72
N ARG A 12 -2.31 -1.00 -2.73
CA ARG A 12 -1.02 -1.29 -3.35
C ARG A 12 -1.26 -2.14 -4.59
N MET A 13 -0.71 -1.71 -5.72
CA MET A 13 -0.80 -2.42 -6.99
C MET A 13 0.60 -2.79 -7.47
N GLU A 14 0.82 -4.06 -7.78
CA GLU A 14 2.05 -4.59 -8.37
C GLU A 14 1.73 -4.95 -9.83
N ILE A 15 2.30 -4.19 -10.77
CA ILE A 15 2.01 -4.28 -12.21
C ILE A 15 3.33 -4.27 -12.98
N GLY A 16 3.72 -5.43 -13.52
CA GLY A 16 5.04 -5.58 -14.14
C GLY A 16 6.14 -5.43 -13.10
N ASP A 17 7.09 -4.55 -13.39
CA ASP A 17 8.20 -4.13 -12.52
C ASP A 17 7.83 -2.95 -11.60
N GLN A 18 6.60 -2.43 -11.72
CA GLN A 18 6.17 -1.24 -10.99
C GLN A 18 5.31 -1.58 -9.78
N VAL A 19 5.51 -0.81 -8.71
CA VAL A 19 4.71 -0.85 -7.49
C VAL A 19 4.09 0.53 -7.28
N LEU A 20 2.77 0.60 -7.38
CA LEU A 20 2.00 1.83 -7.22
C LEU A 20 1.21 1.81 -5.91
N LEU A 21 1.25 2.93 -5.20
CA LEU A 21 0.42 3.19 -4.02
C LEU A 21 -0.64 4.23 -4.37
N ILE A 22 -1.91 3.87 -4.19
CA ILE A 22 -3.04 4.76 -4.37
C ILE A 22 -3.61 5.07 -2.99
N ASP A 23 -3.70 6.36 -2.67
CA ASP A 23 -4.17 6.89 -1.38
C ASP A 23 -3.61 6.12 -0.16
N PRO A 24 -2.28 6.14 0.08
CA PRO A 24 -1.66 5.34 1.12
C PRO A 24 -1.91 5.92 2.52
N TRP A 25 -3.14 5.78 3.02
CA TRP A 25 -3.47 6.07 4.41
C TRP A 25 -2.94 4.96 5.32
N LEU A 26 -1.64 5.02 5.63
CA LEU A 26 -0.90 3.99 6.39
C LEU A 26 -0.75 4.33 7.89
N THR A 27 -1.21 5.50 8.34
CA THR A 27 -1.08 5.95 9.73
C THR A 27 -2.41 6.49 10.22
N GLY A 28 -2.91 5.96 11.35
CA GLY A 28 -4.23 6.31 11.88
C GLY A 28 -5.41 5.68 11.13
N ASN A 29 -5.15 4.85 10.12
CA ASN A 29 -6.17 4.06 9.45
C ASN A 29 -6.62 2.92 10.37
N PRO A 30 -7.92 2.84 10.75
CA PRO A 30 -8.41 1.84 11.70
C PRO A 30 -8.26 0.39 11.25
N VAL A 31 -8.08 0.16 9.94
CA VAL A 31 -7.99 -1.17 9.32
C VAL A 31 -6.54 -1.53 8.96
N PHE A 32 -5.68 -0.54 8.70
CA PHE A 32 -4.30 -0.82 8.36
C PHE A 32 -3.51 -1.24 9.61
N PRO A 33 -2.82 -2.40 9.59
CA PRO A 33 -2.10 -2.87 10.77
C PRO A 33 -0.96 -1.92 11.16
N GLU A 34 -0.88 -1.58 12.44
CA GLU A 34 0.23 -0.79 12.96
C GLU A 34 1.57 -1.52 12.73
N GLY A 35 2.63 -0.77 12.43
CA GLY A 35 3.96 -1.33 12.15
C GLY A 35 4.14 -1.91 10.74
N LYS A 36 3.09 -2.04 9.91
CA LYS A 36 3.19 -2.57 8.53
C LYS A 36 3.54 -1.53 7.46
N ARG A 37 3.81 -0.28 7.86
CA ARG A 37 4.15 0.80 6.93
C ARG A 37 5.35 0.47 6.05
N ALA A 38 6.43 -0.06 6.63
CA ALA A 38 7.65 -0.39 5.89
C ALA A 38 7.38 -1.42 4.78
N ASP A 39 6.61 -2.47 5.09
CA ASP A 39 6.21 -3.51 4.14
C ASP A 39 5.36 -2.95 2.99
N ALA A 40 4.48 -1.99 3.29
CA ALA A 40 3.57 -1.40 2.31
C ALA A 40 4.29 -0.51 1.30
N ILE A 41 5.31 0.24 1.73
CA ILE A 41 6.06 1.18 0.87
C ILE A 41 7.27 0.55 0.17
N ALA A 42 7.65 -0.66 0.56
CA ALA A 42 8.80 -1.34 0.00
C ALA A 42 8.68 -1.49 -1.54
N GLY A 43 9.67 -0.96 -2.25
CA GLY A 43 9.75 -1.04 -3.70
C GLY A 43 8.78 -0.12 -4.46
N ALA A 44 8.11 0.83 -3.78
CA ALA A 44 7.26 1.81 -4.44
C ALA A 44 8.03 2.60 -5.52
N THR A 45 7.45 2.68 -6.72
CA THR A 45 7.97 3.45 -7.85
C THR A 45 7.68 4.94 -7.64
N HIS A 46 8.62 5.83 -8.00
CA HIS A 46 8.54 7.30 -7.83
C HIS A 46 8.48 8.04 -9.16
#